data_AF-K5Z2I1-F1
#
_entry.id   AF-K5Z2I1-F1
#
_cell.length_a   1.000
_cell.length_b   1.000
_cell.length_c   1.000
_cell.angle_alpha   90.00
_cell.angle_beta   90.00
_cell.angle_gamma   90.00
#
_symmetry.space_group_name_H-M   'P 1'
#
loop_
_entity.id
_entity.type
_entity.pdbx_description
1 polymer ?
#
loop_
_entity_poly.entity_id
_entity_poly.type
_entity_poly.pdbx_seq_one_letter_code
_entity_poly.pdbx_strand_id
1 'polypeptide(L)' 'MKTSRYSEPQILAILRQAEGGVPVSELCRELGMSDASFYKWRAKYGGMA' A
#
# COMPACT_ATOMS: atom_id res chain seq x y z
N MET A 1 11.26 18.81 2.32
CA MET A 1 10.17 17.96 1.80
C MET A 1 10.19 16.67 2.59
N LYS A 2 9.12 16.32 3.32
CA LYS A 2 9.08 15.06 4.09
C LYS A 2 9.08 13.93 3.06
N THR A 3 10.20 13.22 2.94
CA THR A 3 10.31 12.00 2.14
C THR A 3 9.29 11.01 2.71
N SER A 4 8.19 10.83 1.99
CA SER A 4 7.24 9.77 2.34
C SER A 4 8.03 8.46 2.29
N ARG A 5 7.93 7.63 3.34
CA ARG A 5 8.72 6.39 3.47
C ARG A 5 8.54 5.42 2.30
N TYR A 6 7.48 5.61 1.52
CA TYR A 6 7.14 4.82 0.34
C TYR A 6 6.87 5.77 -0.82
N SER A 7 7.49 5.45 -1.96
CA SER A 7 7.27 6.14 -3.23
C SER A 7 5.94 5.70 -3.84
N GLU A 8 5.31 6.54 -4.68
CA GLU A 8 4.09 6.19 -5.42
C GLU A 8 4.16 4.85 -6.17
N PRO A 9 5.23 4.52 -6.93
CA PRO A 9 5.34 3.20 -7.55
C PRO A 9 5.42 2.04 -6.54
N GLN A 10 6.01 2.24 -5.35
CA GLN A 10 5.98 1.23 -4.29
C GLN A 10 4.56 1.05 -3.76
N ILE A 11 3.83 2.13 -3.52
CA ILE A 11 2.44 2.08 -3.06
C ILE A 11 1.57 1.29 -4.05
N LEU A 12 1.70 1.57 -5.34
CA LEU A 12 0.96 0.86 -6.39
C LEU A 12 1.33 -0.63 -6.46
N ALA A 13 2.61 -0.97 -6.33
CA ALA A 13 3.06 -2.36 -6.29
C ALA A 13 2.44 -3.13 -5.10
N ILE A 14 2.34 -2.48 -3.94
CA ILE A 14 1.77 -3.06 -2.72
C ILE A 14 0.26 -3.26 -2.86
N LEU A 15 -0.45 -2.29 -3.42
CA LEU A 15 -1.89 -2.43 -3.71
C LEU A 15 -2.14 -3.57 -4.69
N ARG A 16 -1.31 -3.70 -5.73
CA ARG A 16 -1.42 -4.77 -6.72
C ARG A 16 -1.11 -6.16 -6.15
N GLN A 17 -0.17 -6.28 -5.19
CA GLN A 17 0.05 -7.53 -4.47
C GLN A 17 -1.18 -7.93 -3.64
N ALA A 18 -1.82 -6.96 -2.98
CA ALA A 18 -3.04 -7.22 -2.23
C ALA A 18 -4.22 -7.62 -3.14
N GLU A 19 -4.33 -7.02 -4.33
CA GLU A 19 -5.30 -7.46 -5.35
C GLU A 19 -4.97 -8.85 -5.92
N GLY A 20 -3.69 -9.21 -6.00
CA GLY A 20 -3.22 -10.54 -6.38
C GLY A 20 -3.50 -11.65 -5.35
N GLY A 21 -4.19 -11.33 -4.25
CA GLY A 21 -4.59 -12.29 -3.22
C GLY A 21 -3.66 -12.32 -2.00
N VAL A 22 -2.64 -11.46 -1.94
CA VAL A 22 -1.78 -11.38 -0.75
C VAL A 22 -2.55 -10.68 0.39
N PRO A 23 -2.58 -11.25 1.61
CA PRO A 23 -3.23 -10.62 2.74
C PRO A 23 -2.57 -9.28 3.10
N VAL A 24 -3.39 -8.22 3.25
CA VAL A 24 -2.91 -6.90 3.71
C VAL A 24 -2.16 -6.99 5.03
N SER A 25 -2.56 -7.92 5.91
CA SER A 25 -1.91 -8.13 7.20
C SER A 25 -0.47 -8.63 7.07
N GLU A 26 -0.17 -9.45 6.05
CA GLU A 26 1.20 -9.90 5.76
C GLU A 26 2.01 -8.77 5.13
N LEU A 27 1.45 -8.06 4.15
CA LEU A 27 2.09 -6.90 3.53
C LEU A 27 2.47 -5.84 4.57
N CYS A 28 1.56 -5.54 5.50
CA CYS A 28 1.83 -4.61 6.59
C CYS A 28 2.97 -5.09 7.49
N ARG A 29 3.03 -6.39 7.77
CA ARG A 29 4.05 -7.00 8.65
C ARG A 29 5.42 -7.06 7.98
N GLU A 30 5.49 -7.42 6.71
CA GLU A 30 6.74 -7.53 5.93
C GLU A 30 7.32 -6.15 5.60
N LEU A 31 6.47 -5.21 5.20
CA LEU A 31 6.89 -3.86 4.79
C LEU A 31 7.06 -2.90 5.97
N GLY A 32 6.72 -3.32 7.20
CA GLY A 32 6.74 -2.46 8.39
C GLY A 32 5.74 -1.31 8.32
N MET A 33 4.60 -1.56 7.69
CA MET A 33 3.51 -0.62 7.45
C MET A 33 2.34 -0.88 8.40
N SER A 34 1.57 0.16 8.69
CA SER A 34 0.26 0.02 9.35
C SER A 34 -0.86 -0.19 8.32
N ASP A 35 -1.83 -1.04 8.67
CA ASP A 35 -3.06 -1.28 7.90
C ASP A 35 -3.77 0.03 7.49
N ALA A 36 -3.82 1.00 8.40
CA ALA A 36 -4.39 2.32 8.12
C ALA A 36 -3.73 3.05 6.94
N SER A 37 -2.42 2.89 6.75
CA SER A 37 -1.70 3.46 5.60
C SER A 37 -2.09 2.78 4.31
N PHE A 38 -2.21 1.44 4.32
CA PHE A 38 -2.66 0.67 3.18
C PHE A 38 -4.07 1.11 2.72
N TYR A 39 -5.03 1.20 3.64
CA TYR A 39 -6.39 1.63 3.28
C TYR A 39 -6.46 3.08 2.79
N LYS A 40 -5.64 3.99 3.35
CA LYS A 40 -5.49 5.35 2.81
C LYS A 40 -5.00 5.35 1.37
N TRP A 41 -4.02 4.50 1.06
CA TRP A 41 -3.54 4.37 -0.31
C TRP A 41 -4.54 3.71 -1.23
N ARG A 42 -5.26 2.69 -0.78
CA ARG A 42 -6.35 2.09 -1.55
C ARG A 42 -7.43 3.14 -1.85
N ALA A 43 -7.78 4.01 -0.91
CA ALA A 43 -8.73 5.09 -1.15
C ALA A 43 -8.20 6.15 -2.13
N LYS A 44 -6.90 6.49 -2.04
CA LYS A 44 -6.26 7.52 -2.88
C LYS A 44 -5.93 7.04 -4.29
N TYR A 45 -5.45 5.81 -4.43
CA TYR A 45 -4.90 5.23 -5.66
C TYR A 45 -5.76 4.08 -6.22
N GLY A 46 -6.52 3.38 -5.38
CA GLY A 46 -7.37 2.26 -5.82
C GLY A 46 -8.67 2.68 -6.52
N GLY A 47 -9.02 3.97 -6.51
CA GLY A 47 -10.09 4.55 -7.34
C GLY A 47 -9.60 5.17 -8.65
N MET A 48 -8.30 5.10 -8.94
CA MET A 48 -7.68 5.65 -10.15
C MET A 48 -7.66 4.60 -11.27
N ALA A 49 -8.79 3.91 -11.46
CA ALA A 49 -9.03 2.94 -12.52
C ALA A 49 -9.37 3.64 -13.85
#